data_AF-A0A952RYR6-F1
#
_entry.id   AF-A0A952RYR6-F1
#
_cell.length_a   1.000
_cell.length_b   1.000
_cell.length_c   1.000
_cell.angle_alpha   90.00
_cell.angle_beta   90.00
_cell.angle_gamma   90.00
#
_symmetry.space_group_name_H-M   'P 1'
#
loop_
_entity.id
_entity.type
_entity.pdbx_description
1 polymer ?
#
loop_
_entity_poly.entity_id
_entity_poly.type
_entity_poly.pdbx_seq_one_letter_code
_entity_poly.pdbx_strand_id
1 'polypeptide(L)'
;MMEQALVRAEAAEEAGGFHSVDTSIVLFFLAMELAASAGGNGLDLGLSLLAIAAFAVLPYFLPGRHEAMPFLHWLGGRTAIALVGAFAGLGFAFAIAPAAAPAYASLPMTLLIFAAFVSCLVQLYVMMKVSLAR
;
A
#
# COMPACT_ATOMS: atom_id res chain seq x y z
N MET A 1 -29.50 27.35 5.40
CA MET A 1 -29.33 26.40 4.26
C MET A 1 -27.89 26.34 3.74
N MET A 2 -27.12 27.44 3.71
CA MET A 2 -25.71 27.41 3.28
C MET A 2 -24.77 26.64 4.23
N GLU A 3 -24.95 26.72 5.55
CA GLU A 3 -24.12 25.95 6.51
C GLU A 3 -24.28 24.43 6.36
N GLN A 4 -25.48 23.92 6.06
CA GLN A 4 -25.69 22.48 5.82
C GLN A 4 -25.06 22.01 4.51
N ALA A 5 -24.92 22.89 3.51
CA ALA A 5 -24.23 22.58 2.27
C ALA A 5 -22.70 22.56 2.46
N LEU A 6 -22.17 23.45 3.30
CA LEU A 6 -20.75 23.49 3.67
C LEU A 6 -20.36 22.30 4.54
N VAL A 7 -21.17 21.95 5.55
CA VAL A 7 -20.94 20.75 6.39
C VAL A 7 -21.07 19.45 5.57
N ARG A 8 -21.96 19.40 4.57
CA ARG A 8 -22.03 18.26 3.63
C ARG A 8 -20.87 18.24 2.64
N ALA A 9 -20.33 19.40 2.26
CA ALA A 9 -19.16 19.50 1.40
C ALA A 9 -17.89 19.10 2.15
N GLU A 10 -17.66 19.58 3.37
CA GLU A 10 -16.58 19.13 4.26
C GLU A 10 -16.70 17.64 4.59
N ALA A 11 -17.92 17.15 4.90
CA ALA A 11 -18.13 15.71 5.10
C ALA A 11 -17.90 14.89 3.82
N ALA A 12 -18.16 15.44 2.64
CA ALA A 12 -17.88 14.81 1.34
C ALA A 12 -16.41 14.95 0.91
N GLU A 13 -15.67 15.93 1.44
CA GLU A 13 -14.24 16.14 1.21
C GLU A 13 -13.41 15.26 2.16
N GLU A 14 -13.79 15.18 3.44
CA GLU A 14 -13.22 14.23 4.41
C GLU A 14 -13.61 12.78 4.13
N ALA A 15 -14.84 12.51 3.67
CA ALA A 15 -15.19 11.18 3.14
C ALA A 15 -14.58 10.97 1.75
N GLY A 16 -14.33 12.03 0.99
CA GLY A 16 -13.81 11.95 -0.38
C GLY A 16 -12.35 11.57 -0.46
N GLY A 17 -11.54 11.92 0.55
CA GLY A 17 -10.10 11.65 0.60
C GLY A 17 -9.70 10.28 1.16
N PHE A 18 -10.54 9.64 1.98
CA PHE A 18 -10.16 8.42 2.73
C PHE A 18 -10.78 7.10 2.23
N HIS A 19 -11.54 7.09 1.12
CA HIS A 19 -12.33 5.92 0.70
C HIS A 19 -11.68 4.97 -0.32
N SER A 20 -10.47 5.27 -0.80
CA SER A 20 -9.60 4.22 -1.34
C SER A 20 -8.54 4.00 -0.28
N VAL A 21 -8.53 2.83 0.32
CA VAL A 21 -7.44 2.44 1.20
C VAL A 21 -6.16 2.49 0.35
N ASP A 22 -5.39 3.56 0.53
CA ASP A 22 -4.17 3.78 -0.25
C ASP A 22 -3.11 2.77 0.20
N THR A 23 -3.19 1.59 -0.40
CA THR A 23 -2.28 0.48 -0.18
C THR A 23 -1.03 0.59 -1.04
N SER A 24 -0.86 1.69 -1.79
CA SER A 24 0.28 1.91 -2.67
C SER A 24 1.61 1.92 -1.91
N ILE A 25 1.61 2.51 -0.71
CA ILE A 25 2.79 2.53 0.16
C ILE A 25 3.17 1.14 0.66
N VAL A 26 2.17 0.29 0.96
CA VAL A 26 2.39 -1.10 1.35
C VAL A 26 2.96 -1.88 0.16
N LEU A 27 2.37 -1.70 -1.03
CA LEU A 27 2.84 -2.34 -2.26
C LEU A 27 4.30 -1.96 -2.60
N PHE A 28 4.66 -0.69 -2.40
CA PHE A 28 6.02 -0.20 -2.59
C PHE A 28 7.01 -0.91 -1.66
N PHE A 29 6.76 -0.88 -0.35
CA PHE A 29 7.67 -1.52 0.62
C PHE A 29 7.69 -3.04 0.51
N LEU A 30 6.58 -3.64 0.09
CA LEU A 30 6.49 -5.08 -0.13
C LEU A 30 7.36 -5.51 -1.32
N ALA A 31 7.33 -4.75 -2.41
CA ALA A 31 8.20 -4.99 -3.56
C ALA A 31 9.68 -4.70 -3.24
N MET A 32 9.94 -3.67 -2.42
CA MET A 32 11.28 -3.36 -1.93
C MET A 32 11.85 -4.49 -1.08
N GLU A 33 11.09 -5.00 -0.12
CA GLU A 33 11.49 -6.12 0.74
C GLU A 33 11.75 -7.38 -0.09
N LEU A 34 10.84 -7.75 -1.00
CA LEU A 34 11.02 -8.90 -1.89
C LEU A 34 12.33 -8.81 -2.68
N ALA A 35 12.64 -7.63 -3.21
CA ALA A 35 13.86 -7.41 -3.98
C ALA A 35 15.12 -7.39 -3.11
N ALA A 36 15.03 -6.83 -1.90
CA ALA A 36 16.13 -6.80 -0.95
C ALA A 36 16.45 -8.20 -0.40
N SER A 37 15.43 -9.05 -0.28
CA SER A 37 15.48 -10.40 0.30
C SER A 37 15.57 -11.51 -0.77
N ALA A 38 16.03 -11.19 -1.99
CA ALA A 38 16.08 -12.12 -3.14
C ALA A 38 16.94 -13.40 -2.93
N GLY A 39 17.67 -13.51 -1.82
CA GLY A 39 18.36 -14.74 -1.40
C GLY A 39 17.57 -15.64 -0.42
N GLY A 40 16.29 -15.30 -0.14
CA GLY A 40 15.44 -15.99 0.83
C GLY A 40 14.91 -17.35 0.37
N ASN A 41 14.16 -18.01 1.27
CA ASN A 41 13.54 -19.31 1.00
C ASN A 41 12.48 -19.20 -0.12
N GLY A 42 12.38 -20.19 -1.01
CA GLY A 42 11.44 -20.15 -2.15
C GLY A 42 9.96 -20.02 -1.76
N LEU A 43 9.59 -20.52 -0.57
CA LEU A 43 8.26 -20.34 0.00
C LEU A 43 7.98 -18.86 0.36
N ASP A 44 8.96 -18.18 0.92
CA ASP A 44 8.85 -16.76 1.30
C ASP A 44 8.71 -15.87 0.06
N LEU A 45 9.46 -16.18 -0.99
CA LEU A 45 9.32 -15.56 -2.30
C LEU A 45 7.91 -15.77 -2.88
N GLY A 46 7.40 -17.00 -2.82
CA GLY A 46 6.05 -17.32 -3.29
C GLY A 46 4.96 -16.55 -2.55
N LEU A 47 5.05 -16.48 -1.22
CA LEU A 47 4.10 -15.72 -0.39
C LEU A 47 4.18 -14.22 -0.66
N SER A 48 5.38 -13.69 -0.83
CA SER A 48 5.61 -12.27 -1.14
C SER A 48 5.05 -11.89 -2.50
N LEU A 49 5.24 -12.72 -3.53
CA LEU A 49 4.65 -12.51 -4.85
C LEU A 49 3.11 -12.57 -4.80
N LEU A 50 2.56 -13.52 -4.05
CA LEU A 50 1.11 -13.61 -3.85
C LEU A 50 0.58 -12.36 -3.14
N ALA A 51 1.29 -11.86 -2.13
CA ALA A 51 0.94 -10.63 -1.44
C ALA A 51 0.99 -9.42 -2.39
N ILE A 52 2.01 -9.29 -3.23
CA ILE A 52 2.09 -8.24 -4.27
C ILE A 52 0.88 -8.33 -5.20
N ALA A 53 0.54 -9.53 -5.68
CA ALA A 53 -0.62 -9.72 -6.54
C ALA A 53 -1.93 -9.33 -5.83
N ALA A 54 -2.11 -9.74 -4.58
CA ALA A 54 -3.27 -9.38 -3.77
C ALA A 54 -3.38 -7.86 -3.58
N PHE A 55 -2.29 -7.21 -3.17
CA PHE A 55 -2.27 -5.75 -2.99
C PHE A 55 -2.36 -5.00 -4.31
N ALA A 56 -1.92 -5.55 -5.44
CA ALA A 56 -2.08 -4.90 -6.75
C ALA A 56 -3.53 -4.98 -7.26
N VAL A 57 -4.18 -6.13 -7.08
CA VAL A 57 -5.45 -6.45 -7.74
C VAL A 57 -6.66 -6.24 -6.85
N LEU A 58 -6.62 -6.71 -5.60
CA LEU A 58 -7.78 -6.74 -4.70
C LEU A 58 -8.39 -5.34 -4.46
N PRO A 59 -7.60 -4.26 -4.30
CA PRO A 59 -8.17 -2.94 -4.04
C PRO A 59 -8.98 -2.38 -5.21
N TYR A 60 -8.80 -2.88 -6.43
CA TYR A 60 -9.61 -2.47 -7.59
C TYR A 60 -11.08 -2.86 -7.42
N PHE A 61 -11.34 -3.99 -6.76
CA PHE A 61 -12.69 -4.53 -6.58
C PHE A 61 -13.41 -3.96 -5.35
N LEU A 62 -12.75 -3.09 -4.57
CA LEU A 62 -13.37 -2.45 -3.41
C LEU A 62 -14.40 -1.39 -3.86
N PRO A 63 -15.61 -1.37 -3.27
CA PRO A 63 -16.62 -0.37 -3.61
C PRO A 63 -16.16 1.02 -3.14
N GLY A 64 -15.86 1.94 -4.06
CA GLY A 64 -15.39 3.28 -3.67
C GLY A 64 -14.72 4.11 -4.76
N ARG A 65 -15.43 4.46 -5.84
CA ARG A 65 -15.05 5.50 -6.84
C ARG A 65 -14.18 5.09 -8.03
N HIS A 66 -13.83 3.82 -8.23
CA HIS A 66 -13.11 3.39 -9.46
C HIS A 66 -13.99 3.28 -10.70
N GLU A 67 -15.27 3.66 -10.62
CA GLU A 67 -16.27 3.52 -11.69
C GLU A 67 -15.88 4.18 -13.02
N ALA A 68 -14.82 5.01 -13.07
CA ALA A 68 -14.32 5.65 -14.28
C ALA A 68 -12.98 5.11 -14.82
N MET A 69 -12.20 4.33 -14.05
CA MET A 69 -10.82 3.98 -14.43
C MET A 69 -10.70 2.54 -14.93
N PRO A 70 -10.22 2.30 -16.17
CA PRO A 70 -10.07 0.95 -16.69
C PRO A 70 -9.01 0.15 -15.91
N PHE A 71 -9.30 -1.13 -15.64
CA PHE A 71 -8.45 -2.04 -14.86
C PHE A 71 -6.97 -2.04 -15.29
N LEU A 72 -6.69 -2.02 -16.60
CA LEU A 72 -5.31 -2.01 -17.11
C LEU A 72 -4.54 -0.75 -16.71
N HIS A 73 -5.20 0.41 -16.67
CA HIS A 73 -4.56 1.66 -16.24
C HIS A 73 -4.31 1.61 -14.73
N TRP A 74 -5.29 1.13 -13.95
CA TRP A 74 -5.14 0.92 -12.52
C TRP A 74 -3.97 -0.02 -12.18
N LEU A 75 -3.95 -1.19 -12.82
CA LEU A 75 -2.90 -2.18 -12.65
C LEU A 75 -1.55 -1.61 -13.09
N GLY A 76 -1.51 -0.88 -14.22
CA GLY A 76 -0.31 -0.21 -14.71
C GLY A 76 0.30 0.74 -13.69
N GLY A 77 -0.52 1.56 -13.01
CA GLY A 77 -0.05 2.43 -11.93
C GLY A 77 0.56 1.64 -10.76
N ARG A 78 -0.10 0.56 -10.32
CA ARG A 78 0.38 -0.27 -9.22
C ARG A 78 1.63 -1.08 -9.58
N THR A 79 1.71 -1.59 -10.81
CA THR A 79 2.90 -2.24 -11.32
C THR A 79 4.07 -1.27 -11.38
N ALA A 80 3.85 -0.02 -11.80
CA ALA A 80 4.90 1.00 -11.78
C ALA A 80 5.43 1.24 -10.35
N ILE A 81 4.53 1.35 -9.37
CA ILE A 81 4.90 1.52 -7.95
C ILE A 81 5.70 0.32 -7.43
N ALA A 82 5.24 -0.90 -7.73
CA ALA A 82 5.95 -2.12 -7.36
C ALA A 82 7.34 -2.18 -8.01
N LEU A 83 7.48 -1.79 -9.28
CA LEU A 83 8.77 -1.72 -9.95
C LEU A 83 9.71 -0.71 -9.29
N VAL A 84 9.23 0.49 -8.97
CA VAL A 84 10.03 1.50 -8.27
C VAL A 84 10.48 0.97 -6.89
N GLY A 85 9.57 0.31 -6.16
CA GLY A 85 9.90 -0.37 -4.89
C GLY A 85 10.97 -1.44 -5.07
N ALA A 86 10.82 -2.32 -6.06
CA ALA A 86 11.78 -3.37 -6.35
C ALA A 86 13.17 -2.81 -6.71
N PHE A 87 13.25 -1.76 -7.55
CA PHE A 87 14.52 -1.11 -7.86
C PHE A 87 15.16 -0.47 -6.63
N ALA A 88 14.36 0.16 -5.77
CA ALA A 88 14.85 0.70 -4.51
C ALA A 88 15.36 -0.41 -3.57
N GLY A 89 14.70 -1.58 -3.55
CA GLY A 89 15.11 -2.77 -2.79
C GLY A 89 16.42 -3.37 -3.30
N LEU A 90 16.59 -3.48 -4.63
CA LEU A 90 17.87 -3.87 -5.24
C LEU A 90 18.97 -2.86 -4.89
N GLY A 91 18.69 -1.56 -5.03
CA GLY A 91 19.62 -0.50 -4.64
C GLY A 91 20.01 -0.60 -3.16
N PHE A 92 19.05 -0.91 -2.29
CA PHE A 92 19.31 -1.17 -0.88
C PHE A 92 20.22 -2.38 -0.69
N ALA A 93 19.91 -3.53 -1.29
CA ALA A 93 20.70 -4.75 -1.15
C ALA A 93 22.14 -4.61 -1.65
N PHE A 94 22.37 -3.87 -2.74
CA PHE A 94 23.70 -3.76 -3.35
C PHE A 94 24.53 -2.58 -2.82
N ALA A 95 23.90 -1.45 -2.48
CA ALA A 95 24.62 -0.23 -2.10
C ALA A 95 24.54 0.11 -0.62
N ILE A 96 23.45 -0.24 0.07
CA ILE A 96 23.18 0.20 1.44
C ILE A 96 23.47 -0.92 2.43
N ALA A 97 22.82 -2.07 2.28
CA ALA A 97 22.92 -3.21 3.19
C ALA A 97 24.37 -3.67 3.48
N PRO A 98 25.30 -3.72 2.50
CA PRO A 98 26.67 -4.17 2.75
C PRO A 98 27.50 -3.19 3.59
N ALA A 99 27.15 -1.89 3.55
CA ALA A 99 27.85 -0.83 4.28
C ALA A 99 27.10 -0.40 5.56
N ALA A 100 25.85 -0.85 5.73
CA ALA A 100 25.02 -0.48 6.85
C ALA A 100 25.37 -1.28 8.11
N ALA A 101 25.22 -0.65 9.28
CA ALA A 101 25.28 -1.38 10.54
C ALA A 101 24.20 -2.47 10.56
N PRO A 102 24.43 -3.62 11.24
CA PRO A 102 23.52 -4.77 11.21
C PRO A 102 22.09 -4.43 11.66
N ALA A 103 21.92 -3.41 12.52
CA ALA A 103 20.62 -2.90 12.93
C ALA A 103 19.76 -2.34 11.78
N TYR A 104 20.38 -1.93 10.67
CA TYR A 104 19.70 -1.34 9.51
C TYR A 104 19.49 -2.36 8.38
N ALA A 105 20.03 -3.57 8.47
CA ALA A 105 19.89 -4.60 7.44
C ALA A 105 18.42 -4.99 7.21
N SER A 106 17.58 -4.90 8.25
CA SER A 106 16.14 -5.20 8.21
C SER A 106 15.25 -3.96 8.02
N LEU A 107 15.81 -2.85 7.52
CA LEU A 107 15.05 -1.62 7.28
C LEU A 107 13.85 -1.82 6.35
N PRO A 108 13.96 -2.49 5.18
CA PRO A 108 12.83 -2.61 4.26
C PRO A 108 11.67 -3.36 4.91
N MET A 109 11.94 -4.48 5.60
CA MET A 109 10.96 -5.23 6.37
C MET A 109 10.31 -4.38 7.48
N THR A 110 11.10 -3.60 8.21
CA THR A 110 10.59 -2.76 9.30
C THR A 110 9.65 -1.68 8.77
N LEU A 111 10.03 -1.04 7.67
CA LEU A 111 9.20 -0.04 7.00
C LEU A 111 7.93 -0.66 6.41
N LEU A 112 8.02 -1.87 5.84
CA LEU A 112 6.86 -2.63 5.37
C LEU A 112 5.87 -2.92 6.50
N ILE A 113 6.34 -3.42 7.65
CA ILE A 113 5.51 -3.70 8.80
C ILE A 113 4.81 -2.43 9.28
N PHE A 114 5.55 -1.32 9.39
CA PHE A 114 4.98 -0.04 9.80
C PHE A 114 3.93 0.47 8.81
N ALA A 115 4.21 0.42 7.51
CA ALA A 115 3.27 0.81 6.46
C ALA A 115 1.99 -0.05 6.47
N ALA A 116 2.14 -1.37 6.62
CA ALA A 116 1.03 -2.31 6.72
C ALA A 116 0.18 -2.05 7.99
N PHE A 117 0.84 -1.76 9.11
CA PHE A 117 0.18 -1.44 10.37
C PHE A 117 -0.64 -0.15 10.26
N VAL A 118 -0.05 0.94 9.75
CA VAL A 118 -0.76 2.20 9.53
C VAL A 118 -1.91 2.01 8.55
N SER A 119 -1.69 1.29 7.45
CA SER A 119 -2.74 0.98 6.48
C SER A 119 -3.90 0.22 7.12
N CYS A 120 -3.60 -0.76 7.98
CA CYS A 120 -4.60 -1.52 8.73
C CYS A 120 -5.40 -0.62 9.70
N LEU A 121 -4.74 0.27 10.44
CA LEU A 121 -5.42 1.20 11.33
C LEU A 121 -6.39 2.12 10.57
N VAL A 122 -5.98 2.63 9.41
CA VAL A 122 -6.85 3.46 8.55
C VAL A 122 -8.05 2.64 8.06
N GLN A 123 -7.84 1.39 7.63
CA GLN A 123 -8.92 0.49 7.21
C GLN A 123 -9.94 0.25 8.33
N LEU A 124 -9.45 -0.09 9.53
CA LEU A 124 -10.29 -0.31 10.70
C LEU A 124 -11.08 0.94 11.08
N TYR A 125 -10.45 2.10 11.04
CA TYR A 125 -11.10 3.38 11.29
C TYR A 125 -12.25 3.65 10.30
N VAL A 126 -12.02 3.44 9.01
CA VAL A 126 -13.05 3.60 7.97
C VAL A 126 -14.20 2.62 8.18
N MET A 127 -13.91 1.34 8.47
CA MET A 127 -14.94 0.34 8.74
C MET A 127 -15.79 0.70 9.97
N MET A 128 -15.15 1.15 11.05
CA MET A 128 -15.87 1.62 12.24
C MET A 128 -16.77 2.83 11.93
N LYS A 129 -16.25 3.84 11.20
CA LYS A 129 -17.03 5.02 10.80
C LYS A 129 -18.28 4.64 10.01
N VAL A 130 -18.15 3.69 9.07
CA VAL A 130 -19.30 3.19 8.29
C VAL A 130 -20.28 2.41 9.18
N SER A 131 -19.80 1.60 10.12
CA SER A 131 -20.67 0.86 11.03
C SER A 131 -21.44 1.76 12.01
N LEU A 132 -20.88 2.90 12.43
CA LEU A 132 -21.57 3.85 13.29
C LEU A 132 -22.58 4.72 12.54
N ALA A 133 -22.39 4.91 11.23
CA ALA A 133 -23.28 5.71 10.39
C ALA A 133 -24.53 4.93 9.92
N ARG A 134 -24.64 3.64 10.26
CA ARG A 134 -25.71 2.73 9.85
C ARG A 134 -26.53 2.28 11.05
#